data_AF-A0A258BGA0-F1
#
_entry.id   AF-A0A258BGA0-F1
#
_cell.length_a   1.000
_cell.length_b   1.000
_cell.length_c   1.000
_cell.angle_alpha   90.00
_cell.angle_beta   90.00
_cell.angle_gamma   90.00
#
_symmetry.space_group_name_H-M   'P 1'
#
loop_
_entity.id
_entity.type
_entity.pdbx_description
1 polymer ?
#
loop_
_entity_poly.entity_id
_entity_poly.type
_entity_poly.pdbx_seq_one_letter_code
_entity_poly.pdbx_strand_id
1 'polypeptide(L)' 'MSIVELSDRTGISVRNLEVLRDQEAVAIRLRTLDTLCRALKCQPHDLLEWSEVAPE' A
#
# COMPACT_ATOMS: atom_id res chain seq x y z
N MET A 1 4.65 9.20 -9.26
CA MET A 1 5.41 7.95 -9.36
C MET A 1 4.48 6.89 -9.92
N SER A 2 4.90 6.17 -10.95
CA SER A 2 4.13 5.06 -11.51
C SER A 2 4.15 3.84 -10.58
N ILE A 3 3.19 2.94 -10.72
CA ILE A 3 3.11 1.73 -9.91
C ILE A 3 4.29 0.77 -10.18
N VAL A 4 4.82 0.81 -11.41
CA VAL A 4 5.99 0.03 -11.84
C VAL A 4 7.24 0.54 -11.12
N GLU A 5 7.46 1.86 -11.09
CA GLU A 5 8.57 2.44 -10.32
C GLU A 5 8.44 2.16 -8.82
N LEU A 6 7.22 2.14 -8.28
CA LEU A 6 7.00 1.80 -6.87
C LEU A 6 7.28 0.31 -6.60
N SER A 7 6.94 -0.57 -7.53
CA SER A 7 7.29 -2.00 -7.48
C SER A 7 8.81 -2.19 -7.42
N ASP A 8 9.55 -1.53 -8.32
CA ASP A 8 11.01 -1.63 -8.36
C ASP A 8 11.67 -1.11 -7.08
N ARG A 9 11.14 -0.02 -6.50
CA ARG A 9 11.66 0.58 -5.27
C ARG A 9 11.34 -0.22 -4.01
N THR A 10 10.22 -0.93 -3.98
CA THR A 10 9.70 -1.60 -2.78
C THR A 10 9.88 -3.11 -2.79
N GLY A 11 10.13 -3.71 -3.96
CA GLY A 11 10.12 -5.17 -4.14
C GLY A 11 8.75 -5.80 -3.98
N ILE A 12 7.68 -5.00 -3.93
CA ILE A 12 6.28 -5.46 -3.90
C ILE A 12 5.84 -5.64 -5.34
N SER A 13 5.22 -6.78 -5.68
CA SER A 13 4.73 -7.00 -7.03
C SER A 13 3.71 -5.93 -7.44
N VAL A 14 3.73 -5.54 -8.73
CA VAL A 14 2.76 -4.63 -9.33
C VAL A 14 1.32 -5.02 -8.96
N ARG A 15 0.96 -6.30 -9.09
CA ARG A 15 -0.37 -6.80 -8.74
C ARG A 15 -0.77 -6.54 -7.28
N ASN A 16 0.15 -6.71 -6.33
CA ASN A 16 -0.15 -6.41 -4.93
C ASN A 16 -0.29 -4.90 -4.69
N LEU A 17 0.49 -4.08 -5.40
CA LEU A 17 0.34 -2.62 -5.33
C LEU A 17 -0.97 -2.14 -5.96
N GLU A 18 -1.45 -2.80 -7.03
CA GLU A 18 -2.76 -2.53 -7.63
C GLU A 18 -3.88 -2.83 -6.63
N VAL A 19 -3.87 -4.01 -6.00
CA VAL A 19 -4.84 -4.39 -4.95
C VAL A 19 -4.84 -3.39 -3.78
N LEU A 20 -3.67 -2.89 -3.38
CA LEU A 20 -3.58 -1.87 -2.33
C LEU A 20 -4.10 -0.50 -2.80
N ARG A 21 -3.79 -0.09 -4.03
CA ARG A 21 -4.26 1.17 -4.64
C ARG A 21 -5.78 1.19 -4.77
N ASP A 22 -6.34 0.06 -5.19
CA ASP A 22 -7.77 -0.10 -5.45
C ASP A 22 -8.57 -0.39 -4.17
N GLN A 23 -7.89 -0.42 -3.01
CA GLN A 23 -8.48 -0.62 -1.67
C GLN A 23 -9.16 -1.99 -1.47
N GLU A 24 -8.83 -2.98 -2.31
CA GLU A 24 -9.35 -4.35 -2.25
C GLU A 24 -8.57 -5.25 -1.26
N ALA A 25 -7.54 -4.70 -0.61
CA ALA A 25 -6.68 -5.47 0.28
C ALA A 25 -7.38 -5.82 1.60
N VAL A 26 -7.63 -7.10 1.83
CA VAL A 26 -8.19 -7.62 3.09
C VAL A 26 -7.19 -7.53 4.25
N ALA A 27 -5.90 -7.62 3.96
CA ALA A 27 -4.84 -7.54 4.97
C ALA A 27 -3.53 -7.02 4.38
N ILE A 28 -2.74 -6.33 5.21
CA ILE A 28 -1.39 -5.89 4.89
C ILE A 28 -0.41 -6.37 5.95
N ARG A 29 0.78 -6.83 5.53
CA ARG A 29 1.86 -7.14 6.48
C ARG A 29 2.51 -5.84 6.93
N LEU A 30 2.85 -5.72 8.22
CA LEU A 30 3.54 -4.53 8.74
C LEU A 30 4.86 -4.22 8.00
N ARG A 31 5.60 -5.23 7.56
CA ARG A 31 6.80 -5.03 6.72
C ARG A 31 6.49 -4.38 5.37
N THR A 32 5.35 -4.71 4.77
CA THR A 32 4.91 -4.11 3.51
C THR A 32 4.55 -2.64 3.74
N LEU A 33 3.86 -2.35 4.85
CA LEU A 33 3.53 -0.99 5.26
C LEU A 33 4.79 -0.14 5.54
N ASP A 34 5.78 -0.69 6.26
CA ASP A 34 7.07 -0.02 6.50
C ASP A 34 7.80 0.32 5.19
N THR A 35 7.90 -0.64 4.27
CA THR A 35 8.56 -0.41 2.98
C THR A 35 7.84 0.67 2.15
N LEU A 36 6.51 0.67 2.15
CA LEU A 36 5.71 1.70 1.47
C LEU A 36 5.93 3.08 2.10
N CYS A 37 5.87 3.18 3.43
CA CYS A 37 6.10 4.43 4.15
C CYS A 37 7.50 5.02 3.83
N ARG A 38 8.54 4.18 3.81
CA ARG A 38 9.90 4.60 3.43
C ARG A 38 9.99 5.06 1.98
N ALA A 39 9.37 4.33 1.05
CA ALA A 39 9.42 4.64 -0.37
C ALA A 39 8.63 5.93 -0.72
N LEU A 40 7.48 6.12 -0.08
CA LEU A 40 6.60 7.27 -0.28
C LEU A 40 6.96 8.46 0.60
N LYS A 41 7.83 8.27 1.60
CA LYS A 41 8.19 9.27 2.62
C LYS A 41 6.96 9.77 3.37
N CYS A 42 6.08 8.85 3.74
CA CYS A 42 4.85 9.11 4.50
C CYS A 42 4.86 8.34 5.82
N GLN A 43 3.85 8.62 6.64
CA GLN A 43 3.54 7.90 7.87
C GLN A 43 2.44 6.87 7.63
N PRO A 44 2.30 5.85 8.50
CA PRO A 44 1.23 4.87 8.39
C PRO A 44 -0.18 5.46 8.36
N HIS A 45 -0.41 6.56 9.09
CA HIS A 45 -1.71 7.24 9.12
C HIS A 45 -2.06 7.92 7.78
N ASP A 46 -1.08 8.16 6.91
CA ASP A 46 -1.33 8.69 5.56
C ASP A 46 -1.86 7.60 4.60
N LEU A 47 -1.76 6.32 4.97
CA LEU A 47 -2.14 5.17 4.14
C LEU A 47 -3.31 4.37 4.72
N LEU A 48 -3.54 4.47 6.03
CA LEU A 48 -4.54 3.70 6.74
C LEU A 48 -5.53 4.64 7.41
N GLU A 49 -6.80 4.44 7.10
CA GLU A 49 -7.91 5.06 7.79
C GLU A 49 -8.85 3.98 8.33
N TRP A 50 -9.50 4.29 9.45
CA TRP A 50 -10.61 3.46 9.91
C TRP A 50 -11.87 3.90 9.18
N SER A 51 -12.55 2.95 8.54
CA SER A 51 -13.87 3.13 7.93
C SER A 51 -14.88 2.25 8.66
N GLU A 52 -16.05 2.81 8.95
CA GLU A 52 -17.19 2.06 9.50
C GLU A 52 -17.88 1.20 8.43
N VAL A 53 -17.64 1.50 7.15
CA VAL A 53 -18.19 0.79 5.99
C VAL A 53 -17.11 -0.11 5.40
N ALA A 54 -17.40 -1.41 5.31
CA ALA A 54 -16.52 -2.35 4.61
C ALA A 54 -16.51 -2.01 3.10
N PRO A 55 -15.35 -2.07 2.41
CA PRO A 55 -15.33 -1.96 0.96
C PRO A 55 -16.18 -3.07 0.34
N GLU A 56 -17.05 -2.71 -0.63
CA GLU A 56 -17.91 -3.63 -1.39
C GLU A 56 -17.11 -4.58 -2.29
#